data_AF-A0A6P0TNW6-F1
#
_entry.id   AF-A0A6P0TNW6-F1
#
_cell.length_a   1.000
_cell.length_b   1.000
_cell.length_c   1.000
_cell.angle_alpha   90.00
_cell.angle_beta   90.00
_cell.angle_gamma   90.00
#
_symmetry.space_group_name_H-M   'P 1'
#
loop_
_entity.id
_entity.type
_entity.pdbx_description
1 polymer ?
#
loop_
_entity_poly.entity_id
_entity_poly.type
_entity_poly.pdbx_seq_one_letter_code
_entity_poly.pdbx_strand_id
1 'polypeptide(L)'
;MNKEALVVGINSYPFLKKKKLGDLNLKAPVKDAEAIAEILEKYGKFHVQRLPKTYNQEGKPRFIPNGPVKINDLKERISNLFNPPSKNEIPDVALLFFAGHGYVTTEGGIREGFLATSDAQPKRNVYGISLNWLKELLKNSPVKTQIVWFRKPA
;
A
#
# COMPACT_ATOMS: atom_id res chain seq x y z
N MET A 1 2.79 17.61 16.61
CA MET A 1 3.46 16.89 15.52
C MET A 1 2.42 16.01 14.84
N ASN A 2 2.10 16.30 13.58
CA ASN A 2 1.13 15.55 12.79
C ASN A 2 1.79 14.32 12.17
N LYS A 3 1.21 13.14 12.37
CA LYS A 3 1.74 11.87 11.85
C LYS A 3 0.64 11.14 11.09
N GLU A 4 0.85 10.98 9.79
CA GLU A 4 -0.10 10.31 8.89
C GLU A 4 0.48 8.98 8.42
N ALA A 5 -0.35 7.95 8.36
CA ALA A 5 0.03 6.65 7.82
C ALA A 5 -1.00 6.10 6.84
N LEU A 6 -0.51 5.57 5.72
CA LEU A 6 -1.26 4.70 4.83
C LEU A 6 -0.79 3.26 5.05
N VAL A 7 -1.70 2.41 5.52
CA VAL A 7 -1.43 1.00 5.80
C VAL A 7 -2.22 0.16 4.80
N VAL A 8 -1.50 -0.59 3.96
CA VAL A 8 -2.05 -1.34 2.84
C VAL A 8 -1.83 -2.83 3.05
N GLY A 9 -2.92 -3.60 2.96
CA GLY A 9 -2.89 -5.06 3.05
C GLY A 9 -3.69 -5.68 1.90
N ILE A 10 -3.04 -6.42 1.01
CA ILE A 10 -3.70 -7.02 -0.15
C ILE A 10 -3.56 -8.54 -0.09
N ASN A 11 -4.69 -9.22 0.12
CA ASN A 11 -4.76 -10.67 0.11
C ASN A 11 -5.13 -11.24 -1.28
N SER A 12 -5.94 -10.52 -2.06
CA SER A 12 -6.62 -11.05 -3.24
C SER A 12 -6.07 -10.50 -4.56
N TYR A 13 -5.63 -11.41 -5.43
CA TYR A 13 -5.08 -11.12 -6.76
C TYR A 13 -5.80 -11.98 -7.82
N PRO A 14 -6.92 -11.51 -8.39
CA PRO A 14 -7.72 -12.24 -9.37
C PRO A 14 -6.93 -12.87 -10.53
N PHE A 15 -5.89 -12.21 -11.04
CA PHE A 15 -5.06 -12.71 -12.14
C PHE A 15 -4.20 -13.93 -11.76
N LEU A 16 -4.01 -14.20 -10.46
CA LEU A 16 -3.28 -15.37 -9.97
C LEU A 16 -4.18 -16.60 -9.76
N LYS A 17 -5.51 -16.43 -9.67
CA LYS A 17 -6.48 -17.51 -9.37
C LYS A 17 -6.49 -18.67 -10.36
N LYS A 18 -5.95 -18.49 -11.59
CA LYS A 18 -5.92 -19.51 -12.64
C LYS A 18 -4.63 -20.34 -12.67
N LYS A 19 -3.67 -20.09 -11.77
CA LYS A 19 -2.42 -20.87 -11.68
C LYS A 19 -2.51 -21.81 -10.45
N LYS A 20 -2.75 -23.13 -10.65
CA LYS A 20 -2.65 -24.17 -9.59
C LYS A 20 -1.18 -24.32 -9.14
N LEU A 21 -0.77 -24.77 -7.95
CA LEU A 21 -1.39 -25.37 -6.75
C LEU A 21 -0.86 -24.62 -5.51
N GLY A 22 -1.73 -24.32 -4.53
CA GLY A 22 -1.46 -23.40 -3.43
C GLY A 22 -2.00 -22.02 -3.78
N ASP A 23 -3.12 -21.64 -3.16
CA ASP A 23 -3.81 -20.38 -3.43
C ASP A 23 -2.81 -19.21 -3.29
N LEU A 24 -2.39 -18.60 -4.41
CA LEU A 24 -1.44 -17.48 -4.44
C LEU A 24 -2.03 -16.22 -3.78
N ASN A 25 -3.30 -16.27 -3.36
CA ASN A 25 -3.88 -15.29 -2.46
C ASN A 25 -3.19 -15.39 -1.10
N LEU A 26 -2.57 -14.29 -0.72
CA LEU A 26 -1.85 -14.19 0.55
C LEU A 26 -2.86 -14.15 1.69
N LYS A 27 -2.67 -14.95 2.74
CA LYS A 27 -3.56 -14.95 3.91
C LYS A 27 -3.13 -13.97 5.01
N ALA A 28 -1.85 -13.62 5.02
CA ALA A 28 -1.21 -12.85 6.07
C ALA A 28 -1.23 -11.31 5.89
N PRO A 29 -1.21 -10.72 4.67
CA PRO A 29 -1.06 -9.28 4.50
C PRO A 29 -2.07 -8.43 5.24
N VAL A 30 -3.37 -8.73 5.11
CA VAL A 30 -4.40 -7.97 5.83
C VAL A 30 -4.26 -8.12 7.34
N LYS A 31 -3.91 -9.32 7.83
CA LYS A 31 -3.71 -9.55 9.27
C LYS A 31 -2.56 -8.70 9.82
N ASP A 32 -1.43 -8.69 9.13
CA ASP A 32 -0.29 -7.86 9.53
C ASP A 32 -0.58 -6.37 9.39
N ALA A 33 -1.27 -5.96 8.32
CA ALA A 33 -1.69 -4.59 8.13
C ALA A 33 -2.59 -4.11 9.28
N GLU A 34 -3.54 -4.95 9.73
CA GLU A 34 -4.37 -4.61 10.90
C GLU A 34 -3.53 -4.51 12.18
N ALA A 35 -2.61 -5.45 12.43
CA ALA A 35 -1.74 -5.40 13.60
C ALA A 35 -0.83 -4.15 13.62
N ILE A 36 -0.24 -3.80 12.46
CA ILE A 36 0.57 -2.60 12.33
C ILE A 36 -0.27 -1.33 12.49
N ALA A 37 -1.47 -1.29 11.90
CA ALA A 37 -2.38 -0.15 12.08
C ALA A 37 -2.73 0.08 13.56
N GLU A 38 -3.07 -0.98 14.30
CA GLU A 38 -3.38 -0.89 15.73
C GLU A 38 -2.17 -0.41 16.55
N ILE A 39 -0.96 -0.88 16.24
CA ILE A 39 0.29 -0.43 16.91
C ILE A 39 0.55 1.05 16.62
N LEU A 40 0.42 1.48 15.36
CA LEU A 40 0.66 2.86 14.93
C LEU A 40 -0.34 3.84 15.57
N GLU A 41 -1.61 3.47 15.66
CA GLU A 41 -2.63 4.26 16.35
C GLU A 41 -2.37 4.33 17.85
N LYS A 42 -2.21 3.17 18.50
CA LYS A 42 -2.14 3.07 19.97
C LYS A 42 -0.86 3.64 20.55
N TYR A 43 0.28 3.35 19.93
CA TYR A 43 1.60 3.70 20.49
C TYR A 43 2.32 4.74 19.65
N GLY A 44 2.13 4.73 18.33
CA GLY A 44 2.78 5.68 17.42
C GLY A 44 2.12 7.06 17.38
N LYS A 45 0.86 7.17 17.83
CA LYS A 45 -0.02 8.34 17.68
C LYS A 45 -0.15 8.79 16.22
N PHE A 46 -0.18 7.84 15.29
CA PHE A 46 -0.47 8.11 13.89
C PHE A 46 -1.98 8.18 13.67
N HIS A 47 -2.41 9.07 12.79
CA HIS A 47 -3.69 8.95 12.12
C HIS A 47 -3.52 7.94 10.96
N VAL A 48 -4.26 6.83 11.01
CA VAL A 48 -4.06 5.69 10.12
C VAL A 48 -5.20 5.55 9.11
N GLN A 49 -4.84 5.62 7.84
CA GLN A 49 -5.69 5.25 6.72
C GLN A 49 -5.44 3.78 6.36
N ARG A 50 -6.46 2.93 6.49
CA ARG A 50 -6.42 1.52 6.08
C ARG A 50 -6.83 1.37 4.62
N LEU A 51 -6.23 0.43 3.89
CA LEU A 51 -6.63 0.08 2.52
C LEU A 51 -6.42 -1.42 2.20
N PRO A 52 -7.46 -2.19 1.82
CA PRO A 52 -8.86 -1.79 1.63
C PRO A 52 -9.57 -1.60 2.97
N LYS A 53 -10.47 -0.61 3.07
CA LYS A 53 -11.13 -0.22 4.32
C LYS A 53 -12.64 -0.44 4.28
N THR A 54 -13.17 -0.88 5.42
CA THR A 54 -14.59 -0.87 5.80
C THR A 54 -14.73 -0.28 7.20
N TYR A 55 -15.95 -0.25 7.73
CA TYR A 55 -16.25 0.11 9.11
C TYR A 55 -16.94 -1.06 9.80
N ASN A 56 -16.62 -1.27 11.08
CA ASN A 56 -17.37 -2.22 11.91
C ASN A 56 -18.71 -1.60 12.38
N GLN A 57 -19.50 -2.37 13.14
CA GLN A 57 -20.79 -1.92 13.68
C GLN A 57 -20.68 -0.69 14.60
N GLU A 58 -19.51 -0.45 15.20
CA GLU A 58 -19.21 0.71 16.06
C GLU A 58 -18.68 1.92 15.25
N GLY A 59 -18.63 1.85 13.92
CA GLY A 59 -18.09 2.90 13.06
C GLY A 59 -16.56 3.00 13.06
N LYS A 60 -15.83 2.04 13.65
CA LYS A 60 -14.37 2.00 13.65
C LYS A 60 -13.84 1.43 12.33
N PRO A 61 -12.79 2.03 11.73
CA PRO A 61 -12.20 1.55 10.49
C PRO A 61 -11.56 0.17 10.68
N ARG A 62 -11.79 -0.73 9.72
CA ARG A 62 -11.22 -2.09 9.66
C ARG A 62 -10.80 -2.43 8.25
N PHE A 63 -9.88 -3.38 8.08
CA PHE A 63 -9.58 -3.89 6.75
C PHE A 63 -10.71 -4.76 6.19
N ILE A 64 -10.88 -4.76 4.86
CA ILE A 64 -11.71 -5.75 4.16
C ILE A 64 -10.82 -6.96 3.81
N PRO A 65 -10.99 -8.15 4.41
CA PRO A 65 -10.07 -9.27 4.24
C PRO A 65 -9.77 -9.66 2.78
N ASN A 66 -10.77 -9.56 1.90
CA ASN A 66 -10.64 -9.88 0.47
C ASN A 66 -10.97 -8.67 -0.42
N GLY A 67 -10.91 -7.46 0.13
CA GLY A 67 -11.21 -6.23 -0.61
C GLY A 67 -10.17 -6.01 -1.72
N PRO A 68 -10.59 -5.60 -2.92
CA PRO A 68 -9.64 -5.25 -3.97
C PRO A 68 -8.97 -3.91 -3.66
N VAL A 69 -7.68 -3.80 -3.97
CA VAL A 69 -6.98 -2.52 -4.02
C VAL A 69 -6.59 -2.25 -5.46
N LYS A 70 -7.02 -1.11 -6.00
CA LYS A 70 -6.82 -0.74 -7.41
C LYS A 70 -5.64 0.21 -7.58
N ILE A 71 -5.02 0.22 -8.77
CA ILE A 71 -3.88 1.10 -9.07
C ILE A 71 -4.20 2.56 -8.79
N ASN A 72 -5.32 3.06 -9.33
CA ASN A 72 -5.64 4.49 -9.25
C ASN A 72 -5.87 4.95 -7.80
N ASP A 73 -6.67 4.21 -7.03
CA ASP A 73 -6.96 4.51 -5.63
C ASP A 73 -5.69 4.44 -4.75
N LEU A 74 -4.86 3.41 -4.94
CA LEU A 74 -3.59 3.32 -4.21
C LEU A 74 -2.64 4.45 -4.59
N LYS A 75 -2.52 4.78 -5.88
CA LYS A 75 -1.65 5.85 -6.39
C LYS A 75 -2.07 7.22 -5.87
N GLU A 76 -3.36 7.49 -5.85
CA GLU A 76 -3.92 8.74 -5.32
C GLU A 76 -3.63 8.87 -3.83
N ARG A 77 -3.89 7.83 -3.03
CA ARG A 77 -3.64 7.86 -1.58
C ARG A 77 -2.17 8.02 -1.23
N ILE A 78 -1.27 7.35 -1.96
CA ILE A 78 0.17 7.53 -1.81
C ILE A 78 0.56 8.97 -2.17
N SER A 79 0.02 9.51 -3.28
CA SER A 79 0.26 10.90 -3.68
C SER A 79 -0.18 11.87 -2.61
N ASN A 80 -1.39 11.72 -2.06
CA ASN A 80 -1.92 12.62 -1.03
C ASN A 80 -1.17 12.50 0.30
N LEU A 81 -0.66 11.31 0.63
CA LEU A 81 0.14 11.10 1.84
C LEU A 81 1.48 11.85 1.79
N PHE A 82 2.18 11.79 0.65
CA PHE A 82 3.52 12.37 0.51
C PHE A 82 3.52 13.75 -0.14
N ASN A 83 2.47 14.15 -0.83
CA ASN A 83 2.35 15.45 -1.50
C ASN A 83 0.90 15.94 -1.42
N PRO A 84 0.41 16.29 -0.22
CA PRO A 84 -0.97 16.71 -0.04
C PRO A 84 -1.27 18.01 -0.80
N PRO A 85 -2.51 18.20 -1.26
CA PRO A 85 -2.90 19.34 -2.09
C PRO A 85 -2.80 20.68 -1.35
N SER A 86 -2.96 20.70 -0.02
CA SER A 86 -2.82 21.89 0.80
C SER A 86 -1.53 21.87 1.62
N LYS A 87 -0.83 23.02 1.68
CA LYS A 87 0.38 23.18 2.51
C LYS A 87 0.09 22.96 3.99
N ASN A 88 -1.12 23.27 4.45
CA ASN A 88 -1.52 23.11 5.85
C ASN A 88 -1.77 21.64 6.22
N GLU A 89 -1.81 20.74 5.23
CA GLU A 89 -2.04 19.30 5.40
C GLU A 89 -0.73 18.49 5.34
N ILE A 90 0.43 19.14 5.15
CA ILE A 90 1.72 18.44 5.09
C ILE A 90 2.01 17.83 6.47
N PRO A 91 2.07 16.49 6.59
CA PRO A 91 2.39 15.85 7.86
C PRO A 91 3.86 16.08 8.23
N ASP A 92 4.17 16.09 9.53
CA ASP A 92 5.56 16.08 10.00
C ASP A 92 6.22 14.72 9.70
N VAL A 93 5.43 13.65 9.81
CA VAL A 93 5.84 12.26 9.50
C VAL A 93 4.77 11.59 8.63
N ALA A 94 5.18 11.07 7.48
CA ALA A 94 4.34 10.24 6.61
C ALA A 94 4.89 8.81 6.57
N LEU A 95 4.02 7.82 6.79
CA LEU A 95 4.38 6.40 6.75
C LEU A 95 3.52 5.63 5.74
N LEU A 96 4.17 4.98 4.79
CA LEU A 96 3.55 3.97 3.92
C LEU A 96 3.96 2.58 4.41
N PHE A 97 3.00 1.79 4.87
CA PHE A 97 3.18 0.36 5.09
C PHE A 97 2.48 -0.41 3.98
N PHE A 98 3.20 -1.31 3.33
CA PHE A 98 2.64 -2.17 2.28
C PHE A 98 2.93 -3.64 2.56
N ALA A 99 1.87 -4.43 2.63
CA ALA A 99 1.89 -5.88 2.63
C ALA A 99 1.08 -6.42 1.45
N GLY A 100 1.73 -7.18 0.58
CA GLY A 100 1.14 -7.72 -0.64
C GLY A 100 2.22 -8.34 -1.53
N HIS A 101 1.85 -8.74 -2.75
CA HIS A 101 2.79 -9.19 -3.75
C HIS A 101 3.60 -8.01 -4.32
N GLY A 102 4.87 -8.26 -4.59
CA GLY A 102 5.68 -7.46 -5.49
C GLY A 102 5.70 -8.09 -6.88
N TYR A 103 6.01 -7.28 -7.89
CA TYR A 103 6.31 -7.76 -9.23
C TYR A 103 7.61 -7.14 -9.71
N VAL A 104 8.41 -7.86 -10.49
CA VAL A 104 9.66 -7.36 -11.06
C VAL A 104 9.67 -7.66 -12.55
N THR A 105 9.94 -6.64 -13.36
CA THR A 105 10.20 -6.79 -14.79
C THR A 105 11.68 -6.55 -15.08
N THR A 106 12.14 -7.05 -16.22
CA THR A 106 13.45 -6.71 -16.77
C THR A 106 13.29 -6.57 -18.27
N GLU A 107 13.30 -5.32 -18.76
CA GLU A 107 13.10 -4.99 -20.17
C GLU A 107 14.23 -4.07 -20.62
N GLY A 108 14.87 -4.40 -21.75
CA GLY A 108 15.99 -3.60 -22.28
C GLY A 108 17.17 -3.44 -21.30
N GLY A 109 17.37 -4.39 -20.38
CA GLY A 109 18.40 -4.33 -19.33
C GLY A 109 18.01 -3.50 -18.10
N ILE A 110 16.82 -2.88 -18.08
CA ILE A 110 16.32 -2.12 -16.96
C ILE A 110 15.46 -3.02 -16.07
N ARG A 111 15.85 -3.16 -14.81
CA ARG A 111 15.08 -3.89 -13.80
C ARG A 111 14.16 -2.92 -13.06
N GLU A 112 12.85 -3.16 -13.13
CA GLU A 112 11.84 -2.34 -12.45
C GLU A 112 11.00 -3.19 -11.49
N GLY A 113 10.73 -2.64 -10.31
CA GLY A 113 9.88 -3.27 -9.29
C GLY A 113 8.55 -2.55 -9.14
N PHE A 114 7.51 -3.31 -8.78
CA PHE A 114 6.15 -2.82 -8.60
C PHE A 114 5.53 -3.36 -7.31
N LEU A 115 4.74 -2.52 -6.64
CA LEU A 115 3.79 -2.94 -5.62
C LEU A 115 2.53 -3.43 -6.34
N ALA A 116 2.29 -4.73 -6.35
CA ALA A 116 1.19 -5.30 -7.14
C ALA A 116 -0.17 -4.97 -6.53
N THR A 117 -1.11 -4.55 -7.37
CA THR A 117 -2.50 -4.29 -7.01
C THR A 117 -3.42 -5.40 -7.49
N SER A 118 -4.65 -5.45 -6.96
CA SER A 118 -5.62 -6.49 -7.31
C SER A 118 -6.06 -6.44 -8.77
N ASP A 119 -6.02 -5.27 -9.40
CA ASP A 119 -6.37 -5.04 -10.81
C ASP A 119 -5.19 -5.14 -11.78
N ALA A 120 -4.02 -5.60 -11.32
CA ALA A 120 -2.88 -5.83 -12.21
C ALA A 120 -3.22 -6.86 -13.30
N GLN A 121 -2.72 -6.60 -14.51
CA GLN A 121 -2.83 -7.43 -15.70
C GLN A 121 -1.44 -7.62 -16.32
N PRO A 122 -0.59 -8.53 -15.79
CA PRO A 122 0.77 -8.72 -16.29
C PRO A 122 0.84 -9.06 -17.79
N LYS A 123 -0.19 -9.71 -18.35
CA LYS A 123 -0.30 -10.00 -19.80
C LYS A 123 -0.49 -8.75 -20.67
N ARG A 124 -0.85 -7.61 -20.08
CA ARG A 124 -1.03 -6.31 -20.73
C ARG A 124 -0.05 -5.26 -20.17
N ASN A 125 1.03 -5.71 -19.53
CA ASN A 125 2.04 -4.86 -18.91
C ASN A 125 1.50 -3.87 -17.85
N VAL A 126 0.44 -4.27 -17.14
CA VAL A 126 -0.12 -3.53 -16.00
C VAL A 126 0.24 -4.28 -14.72
N TYR A 127 1.17 -3.76 -13.91
CA TYR A 127 1.72 -4.49 -12.76
C TYR A 127 1.31 -3.95 -11.40
N GLY A 128 1.02 -2.66 -11.29
CA GLY A 128 0.74 -2.00 -10.00
C GLY A 128 1.41 -0.62 -9.90
N ILE A 129 1.85 -0.26 -8.69
CA ILE A 129 2.59 0.98 -8.45
C ILE A 129 4.08 0.78 -8.71
N SER A 130 4.64 1.49 -9.70
CA SER A 130 6.07 1.48 -9.97
C SER A 130 6.86 2.03 -8.78
N LEU A 131 7.93 1.33 -8.39
CA LEU A 131 8.88 1.79 -7.39
C LEU A 131 9.74 2.96 -7.90
N ASN A 132 9.93 3.09 -9.22
CA ASN A 132 10.58 4.26 -9.81
C ASN A 132 9.69 5.50 -9.66
N TRP A 133 8.39 5.37 -9.96
CA TRP A 133 7.44 6.45 -9.74
C TRP A 133 7.37 6.83 -8.25
N LEU A 134 7.29 5.85 -7.35
CA LEU A 134 7.28 6.10 -5.90
C LEU A 134 8.56 6.83 -5.45
N LYS A 135 9.74 6.41 -5.95
CA LYS A 135 11.00 7.08 -5.66
C LYS A 135 10.98 8.55 -6.09
N GLU A 136 10.49 8.86 -7.28
CA GLU A 136 10.39 10.25 -7.75
C GLU A 136 9.36 11.06 -6.94
N LEU A 137 8.25 10.46 -6.53
CA LEU A 137 7.30 11.11 -5.62
C LEU A 137 7.97 11.47 -4.28
N LEU A 138 8.67 10.53 -3.66
CA LEU A 138 9.32 10.73 -2.35
C LEU A 138 10.40 11.81 -2.41
N LYS A 139 11.19 11.85 -3.50
CA LYS A 139 12.20 12.90 -3.73
C LYS A 139 11.60 14.31 -3.77
N ASN A 140 10.41 14.45 -4.36
CA ASN A 140 9.72 15.73 -4.53
C ASN A 140 8.75 16.04 -3.38
N SER A 141 8.63 15.15 -2.39
CA SER A 141 7.71 15.29 -1.28
C SER A 141 8.14 16.43 -0.34
N PRO A 142 7.21 17.31 0.09
CA PRO A 142 7.48 18.32 1.12
C PRO A 142 7.52 17.74 2.54
N VAL A 143 7.22 16.45 2.73
CA VAL A 143 7.20 15.81 4.06
C VAL A 143 8.61 15.63 4.59
N LYS A 144 8.85 16.11 5.81
CA LYS A 144 10.18 16.10 6.46
C LYS A 144 10.65 14.69 6.78
N THR A 145 9.78 13.87 7.35
CA THR A 145 10.11 12.48 7.73
C THR A 145 9.25 11.51 6.93
N GLN A 146 9.87 10.80 6.01
CA GLN A 146 9.20 9.84 5.13
C GLN A 146 9.64 8.42 5.48
N ILE A 147 8.67 7.55 5.76
CA ILE A 147 8.91 6.15 6.10
C ILE A 147 8.18 5.27 5.08
N VAL A 148 8.91 4.38 4.43
CA VAL A 148 8.35 3.38 3.52
C VAL A 148 8.74 2.00 4.01
N TRP A 149 7.75 1.21 4.40
CA TRP A 149 7.93 -0.12 4.97
C TRP A 149 7.24 -1.16 4.08
N PHE A 150 8.06 -1.98 3.40
CA PHE A 150 7.60 -3.13 2.66
C PHE A 150 7.74 -4.40 3.48
N ARG A 151 6.64 -5.12 3.68
CA ARG A 151 6.68 -6.44 4.33
C ARG A 151 7.24 -7.46 3.34
N LYS A 152 8.32 -8.14 3.73
CA LYS A 152 8.80 -9.34 3.05
C LYS A 152 7.91 -10.54 3.45
N PRO A 153 7.38 -11.33 2.51
CA PRO A 153 6.74 -12.60 2.85
C PRO A 153 7.77 -13.53 3.50
N ALA A 154 7.38 -14.14 4.63
CA ALA A 154 8.16 -15.15 5.34
C ALA A 154 8.08 -16.50 4.62
#